data_AF-A0A9D3MN79-F1
#
_entry.id   AF-A0A9D3MN79-F1
#
_cell.length_a   1.000
_cell.length_b   1.000
_cell.length_c   1.000
_cell.angle_alpha   90.00
_cell.angle_beta   90.00
_cell.angle_gamma   90.00
#
_symmetry.space_group_name_H-M   'P 1'
#
loop_
_entity.id
_entity.type
_entity.pdbx_description
1 polymer ?
#
loop_
_entity_poly.entity_id
_entity_poly.type
_entity_poly.pdbx_seq_one_letter_code
_entity_poly.pdbx_strand_id
1 'polypeptide(L)'
;MRGVPGGSLGGYADGGDSSLYLPPGSSQEGLSPCHLKKAKLMFFYTRYPSSNTLKTYFPDVKFNRCITSQLIKWFSNFREFFYIQMERFARQAVREGVMGGGEAALRLRRDSELYRILNLHYNKSNDYHVPDRFVEISDLALREFFTAIQAGRDTDPCWKKSIYKIICKLDSPVPDCFRLPGCPTDTQSTG
;
A
#
# COMPACT_ATOMS: atom_id res chain seq x y z
N MET A 1 -31.57 -74.34 11.41
CA MET A 1 -32.92 -73.74 11.51
C MET A 1 -32.81 -72.29 11.04
N ARG A 2 -33.37 -71.94 9.87
CA ARG A 2 -34.51 -70.99 9.67
C ARG A 2 -34.40 -69.72 10.53
N GLY A 3 -34.45 -68.47 10.05
CA GLY A 3 -34.68 -67.84 8.73
C GLY A 3 -34.64 -66.31 8.95
N VAL A 4 -34.53 -65.52 7.87
CA VAL A 4 -34.80 -64.05 7.85
C VAL A 4 -36.30 -63.86 7.56
N PRO A 5 -37.00 -62.75 7.92
CA PRO A 5 -36.77 -61.41 7.32
C PRO A 5 -37.19 -60.14 8.13
N GLY A 6 -36.79 -58.96 7.61
CA GLY A 6 -37.50 -57.67 7.69
C GLY A 6 -37.12 -56.75 8.87
N GLY A 7 -36.96 -55.43 8.75
CA GLY A 7 -37.05 -54.50 7.64
C GLY A 7 -36.94 -53.06 8.16
N SER A 8 -36.28 -52.21 7.36
CA SER A 8 -36.50 -50.76 7.15
C SER A 8 -36.46 -49.69 8.28
N LEU A 9 -35.78 -48.60 7.88
CA LEU A 9 -35.96 -47.17 8.24
C LEU A 9 -35.34 -46.75 9.59
N GLY A 10 -34.23 -46.01 9.60
CA GLY A 10 -34.20 -44.55 9.41
C GLY A 10 -34.24 -43.88 10.80
N GLY A 11 -33.46 -42.90 11.19
CA GLY A 11 -32.39 -42.09 10.63
C GLY A 11 -31.81 -41.25 11.76
N TYR A 12 -30.57 -40.80 11.56
CA TYR A 12 -29.90 -39.61 12.12
C TYR A 12 -29.82 -39.39 13.65
N ALA A 13 -28.56 -39.25 14.05
CA ALA A 13 -28.04 -38.92 15.36
C ALA A 13 -28.49 -37.53 15.84
N ASP A 14 -28.88 -37.44 17.11
CA ASP A 14 -28.99 -36.20 17.87
C ASP A 14 -27.68 -35.99 18.65
N GLY A 15 -27.00 -34.89 18.37
CA GLY A 15 -25.70 -34.58 18.95
C GLY A 15 -25.25 -33.18 18.57
N GLY A 16 -25.34 -32.25 19.51
CA GLY A 16 -24.57 -31.00 19.51
C GLY A 16 -25.39 -29.72 19.52
N ASP A 17 -25.98 -29.38 20.67
CA ASP A 17 -26.28 -27.98 20.98
C ASP A 17 -25.00 -27.30 21.53
N SER A 18 -24.21 -26.72 20.62
CA SER A 18 -23.17 -25.75 20.95
C SER A 18 -22.95 -24.81 19.78
N SER A 19 -23.98 -24.02 19.48
CA SER A 19 -23.89 -22.91 18.55
C SER A 19 -25.15 -22.08 18.74
N LEU A 20 -25.02 -20.75 18.69
CA LEU A 20 -26.08 -19.73 18.72
C LEU A 20 -26.22 -18.95 20.04
N TYR A 21 -25.14 -18.32 20.49
CA TYR A 21 -25.25 -16.96 21.08
C TYR A 21 -24.00 -16.15 20.74
N LEU A 22 -23.91 -15.69 19.49
CA LEU A 22 -23.15 -14.48 19.17
C LEU A 22 -24.12 -13.30 19.35
N PRO A 23 -23.81 -12.30 20.18
CA PRO A 23 -24.68 -11.14 20.36
C PRO A 23 -24.78 -10.35 19.04
N PRO A 24 -25.98 -9.85 18.68
CA PRO A 24 -26.15 -8.98 17.52
C PRO A 24 -25.62 -7.59 17.89
N GLY A 25 -24.33 -7.37 17.65
CA GLY A 25 -23.66 -6.11 18.00
C GLY A 25 -22.30 -5.88 17.34
N SER A 26 -21.90 -6.70 16.36
CA SER A 26 -20.71 -6.43 15.55
C SER A 26 -21.09 -5.86 14.18
N SER A 27 -21.68 -4.67 14.18
CA SER A 27 -21.50 -3.81 13.00
C SER A 27 -19.99 -3.72 12.76
N GLN A 28 -19.53 -4.12 11.57
CA GLN A 28 -18.13 -3.97 11.17
C GLN A 28 -17.73 -2.49 11.23
N GLU A 29 -17.31 -1.99 12.39
CA GLU A 29 -16.58 -0.72 12.53
C GLU A 29 -15.13 -0.93 12.07
N GLY A 30 -14.95 -1.44 10.85
CA GLY A 30 -13.66 -1.72 10.24
C GLY A 30 -13.24 -0.64 9.24
N LEU A 31 -12.00 -0.67 8.79
CA LEU A 31 -11.54 0.23 7.74
C LEU A 31 -12.26 -0.10 6.40
N SER A 32 -12.87 0.90 5.78
CA SER A 32 -13.59 0.78 4.52
C SER A 32 -12.64 0.83 3.30
N PRO A 33 -13.13 0.47 2.09
CA PRO A 33 -12.40 0.72 0.84
C PRO A 33 -12.06 2.20 0.61
N CYS A 34 -12.88 3.13 1.11
CA CYS A 34 -12.60 4.56 1.03
C CYS A 34 -11.38 4.93 1.90
N HIS A 35 -11.25 4.36 3.10
CA HIS A 35 -10.05 4.55 3.93
C HIS A 35 -8.79 4.01 3.23
N LEU A 36 -8.90 2.88 2.53
CA LEU A 36 -7.78 2.33 1.76
C LEU A 36 -7.39 3.25 0.60
N LYS A 37 -8.36 3.75 -0.18
CA LYS A 37 -8.09 4.73 -1.25
C LYS A 37 -7.40 5.97 -0.68
N LYS A 38 -7.93 6.51 0.42
CA LYS A 38 -7.36 7.66 1.13
C LYS A 38 -5.92 7.40 1.58
N ALA A 39 -5.65 6.26 2.22
CA ALA A 39 -4.29 5.89 2.63
C ALA A 39 -3.32 5.77 1.44
N LYS A 40 -3.78 5.22 0.32
CA LYS A 40 -2.97 5.15 -0.91
C LYS A 40 -2.65 6.53 -1.48
N LEU A 41 -3.63 7.45 -1.51
CA LEU A 41 -3.40 8.81 -1.97
C LEU A 41 -2.49 9.60 -1.01
N MET A 42 -2.62 9.38 0.30
CA MET A 42 -1.69 9.93 1.30
C MET A 42 -0.24 9.48 1.06
N PHE A 43 -0.02 8.30 0.46
CA PHE A 43 1.32 7.78 0.15
C PHE A 43 2.12 8.69 -0.78
N PHE A 44 1.45 9.50 -1.62
CA PHE A 44 2.12 10.49 -2.45
C PHE A 44 2.85 11.57 -1.62
N TYR A 45 2.39 11.81 -0.39
CA TYR A 45 2.95 12.82 0.50
C TYR A 45 3.83 12.21 1.60
N THR A 46 3.36 11.14 2.23
CA THR A 46 4.04 10.50 3.37
C THR A 46 4.14 8.99 3.18
N ARG A 47 5.35 8.46 3.22
CA ARG A 47 5.62 7.02 3.17
C ARG A 47 5.72 6.42 4.57
N TYR A 48 6.03 7.22 5.57
CA TYR A 48 6.25 6.81 6.97
C TYR A 48 5.36 7.61 7.94
N PRO A 49 4.02 7.58 7.78
CA PRO A 49 3.15 8.31 8.68
C PRO A 49 3.24 7.74 10.11
N SER A 50 3.31 8.63 11.09
CA SER A 50 3.22 8.25 12.50
C SER A 50 1.78 7.90 12.89
N SER A 51 1.59 7.20 14.01
CA SER A 51 0.26 6.93 14.56
C SER A 51 -0.56 8.21 14.79
N ASN A 52 0.10 9.32 15.18
CA ASN A 52 -0.56 10.61 15.35
C ASN A 52 -1.00 11.22 14.01
N THR A 53 -0.17 11.07 12.97
CA THR A 53 -0.51 11.47 11.60
C THR A 53 -1.76 10.72 11.14
N LEU A 54 -1.79 9.40 11.32
CA LEU A 54 -2.96 8.58 10.97
C LEU A 54 -4.22 9.05 11.71
N LYS A 55 -4.15 9.27 13.03
CA LYS A 55 -5.29 9.78 13.80
C LYS A 55 -5.80 11.13 13.30
N THR A 56 -4.90 12.00 12.84
CA THR A 56 -5.24 13.32 12.32
C THR A 56 -6.00 13.25 11.00
N TYR A 57 -5.60 12.35 10.09
CA TYR A 57 -6.15 12.26 8.73
C TYR A 57 -7.26 11.20 8.57
N PHE A 58 -7.64 10.50 9.63
CA PHE A 58 -8.78 9.56 9.63
C PHE A 58 -9.70 9.84 10.82
N PRO A 59 -10.32 11.04 10.93
CA PRO A 59 -11.09 11.42 12.11
C PRO A 59 -12.40 10.63 12.28
N ASP A 60 -12.91 10.05 11.19
CA ASP A 60 -14.08 9.17 11.17
C ASP A 60 -13.77 7.72 11.60
N VAL A 61 -12.50 7.40 11.83
CA VAL A 61 -12.06 6.08 12.28
C VAL A 61 -11.93 6.06 13.81
N LYS A 62 -12.65 5.13 14.45
CA LYS A 62 -12.45 4.83 15.87
C LYS A 62 -11.17 4.01 16.07
N PHE A 63 -10.07 4.68 16.40
CA PHE A 63 -8.78 4.01 16.56
C PHE A 63 -8.77 3.02 17.73
N ASN A 64 -8.44 1.77 17.43
CA ASN A 64 -8.06 0.75 18.39
C ASN A 64 -6.73 0.09 17.96
N ARG A 65 -6.23 -0.86 18.76
CA ARG A 65 -4.95 -1.56 18.48
C ARG A 65 -4.98 -2.25 17.11
N CYS A 66 -6.06 -2.96 16.78
CA CYS A 66 -6.19 -3.70 15.52
C CYS A 66 -6.21 -2.77 14.31
N ILE A 67 -7.00 -1.70 14.36
CA ILE A 67 -7.09 -0.70 13.28
C ILE A 67 -5.76 0.04 13.08
N THR A 68 -5.09 0.42 14.16
CA THR A 68 -3.77 1.07 14.10
C THR A 68 -2.75 0.16 13.40
N SER A 69 -2.70 -1.11 13.80
CA SER A 69 -1.83 -2.10 13.16
C SER A 69 -2.18 -2.32 11.69
N GLN A 70 -3.46 -2.32 11.33
CA GLN A 70 -3.91 -2.50 9.95
C GLN A 70 -3.46 -1.33 9.04
N LEU A 71 -3.63 -0.08 9.49
CA LEU A 71 -3.13 1.09 8.75
C LEU A 71 -1.61 1.07 8.60
N ILE A 72 -0.88 0.75 9.67
CA ILE A 72 0.58 0.62 9.61
C ILE A 72 0.99 -0.47 8.61
N LYS A 73 0.29 -1.61 8.59
CA LYS A 73 0.50 -2.69 7.63
C LYS A 73 0.25 -2.23 6.20
N TRP A 74 -0.79 -1.44 5.95
CA TRP A 74 -1.03 -0.87 4.61
C TRP A 74 0.14 -0.03 4.14
N PHE A 75 0.63 0.92 4.95
CA PHE A 75 1.78 1.74 4.58
C PHE A 75 3.07 0.92 4.40
N SER A 76 3.26 -0.15 5.18
CA SER A 76 4.35 -1.10 4.95
C SER A 76 4.24 -1.80 3.60
N ASN A 77 3.07 -2.31 3.25
CA ASN A 77 2.83 -2.94 1.94
C ASN A 77 3.01 -1.94 0.79
N PHE A 78 2.58 -0.69 0.97
CA PHE A 78 2.75 0.38 -0.02
C PHE A 78 4.22 0.68 -0.26
N ARG A 79 5.03 0.78 0.79
CA ARG A 79 6.48 0.97 0.68
C ARG A 79 7.17 -0.23 0.04
N GLU A 80 6.75 -1.45 0.39
CA GLU A 80 7.29 -2.67 -0.21
C GLU A 80 7.06 -2.67 -1.72
N PHE A 81 5.81 -2.44 -2.16
CA PHE A 81 5.50 -2.31 -3.58
C PHE A 81 6.36 -1.23 -4.26
N PHE A 82 6.45 -0.04 -3.66
CA PHE A 82 7.25 1.06 -4.17
C PHE A 82 8.71 0.65 -4.39
N TYR A 83 9.37 0.12 -3.36
CA TYR A 83 10.78 -0.24 -3.44
C TYR A 83 11.04 -1.45 -4.35
N ILE A 84 10.10 -2.38 -4.46
CA ILE A 84 10.17 -3.47 -5.45
C ILE A 84 10.17 -2.88 -6.87
N GLN A 85 9.32 -1.89 -7.16
CA GLN A 85 9.32 -1.26 -8.48
C GLN A 85 10.62 -0.49 -8.74
N MET A 86 11.12 0.29 -7.77
CA MET A 86 12.38 1.02 -7.91
C MET A 86 13.54 0.07 -8.20
N GLU A 87 13.65 -1.02 -7.44
CA GLU A 87 14.69 -2.02 -7.67
C GLU A 87 14.56 -2.70 -9.03
N ARG A 88 13.33 -3.11 -9.41
CA ARG A 88 13.10 -3.79 -10.69
C ARG A 88 13.57 -2.95 -11.87
N PHE A 89 13.19 -1.67 -11.91
CA PHE A 89 13.59 -0.76 -12.99
C PHE A 89 15.07 -0.41 -12.93
N ALA A 90 15.64 -0.20 -11.74
CA ALA A 90 17.07 0.02 -11.58
C ALA A 90 17.91 -1.16 -12.10
N ARG A 91 17.54 -2.40 -11.73
CA ARG A 91 18.19 -3.62 -12.23
C ARG A 91 18.04 -3.80 -13.73
N GLN A 92 16.88 -3.43 -14.28
CA GLN A 92 16.66 -3.47 -15.72
C GLN A 92 17.63 -2.52 -16.44
N ALA A 93 17.73 -1.27 -16.00
CA ALA A 93 18.63 -0.31 -16.61
C ALA A 93 20.12 -0.66 -16.48
N VAL A 94 20.53 -1.27 -15.36
CA VAL A 94 21.91 -1.78 -15.21
C VAL A 94 22.19 -2.89 -16.23
N ARG A 95 21.24 -3.82 -16.45
CA ARG A 95 21.39 -4.89 -17.46
C ARG A 95 21.41 -4.37 -18.89
N GLU A 96 20.66 -3.32 -19.18
CA GLU A 96 20.61 -2.67 -20.49
C GLU A 96 21.84 -1.81 -20.78
N GLY A 97 22.78 -1.68 -19.83
CA GLY A 97 24.05 -1.00 -20.05
C GLY A 97 23.93 0.51 -20.17
N VAL A 98 22.92 1.11 -19.51
CA VAL A 98 22.72 2.57 -19.48
C VAL A 98 23.94 3.24 -18.82
N MET A 99 24.94 3.60 -19.63
CA MET A 99 26.22 4.19 -19.19
C MET A 99 26.33 5.65 -19.65
N GLY A 100 26.78 6.54 -18.75
CA GLY A 100 27.42 7.83 -19.06
C GLY A 100 26.57 8.97 -19.64
N GLY A 101 25.60 8.69 -20.51
CA GLY A 101 24.66 9.67 -21.10
C GLY A 101 23.18 9.35 -20.84
N GLY A 102 22.92 8.22 -20.18
CA GLY A 102 21.59 7.65 -19.96
C GLY A 102 20.95 7.95 -18.60
N GLU A 103 21.51 8.86 -17.79
CA GLU A 103 20.79 9.40 -16.62
C GLU A 103 19.43 9.99 -17.03
N ALA A 104 19.31 10.52 -18.25
CA ALA A 104 18.04 10.99 -18.81
C ALA A 104 17.06 9.84 -19.13
N ALA A 105 17.55 8.64 -19.44
CA ALA A 105 16.75 7.45 -19.73
C ALA A 105 16.23 6.78 -18.45
N LEU A 106 16.97 6.90 -17.34
CA LEU A 106 16.56 6.42 -16.02
C LEU A 106 15.67 7.43 -15.26
N ARG A 107 15.19 8.50 -15.90
CA ARG A 107 14.34 9.47 -15.22
C ARG A 107 12.92 8.96 -15.06
N LEU A 108 12.40 9.11 -13.85
CA LEU A 108 10.98 8.93 -13.61
C LEU A 108 10.25 10.20 -14.04
N ARG A 109 9.57 10.12 -15.19
CA ARG A 109 8.71 11.17 -15.73
C ARG A 109 7.25 10.72 -15.75
N ARG A 110 6.31 11.66 -15.88
CA ARG A 110 4.86 11.36 -15.95
C ARG A 110 4.47 10.47 -17.14
N ASP A 111 5.28 10.45 -18.19
CA ASP A 111 5.14 9.58 -19.38
C ASP A 111 5.87 8.23 -19.25
N SER A 112 6.60 8.00 -18.16
CA SER A 112 7.33 6.75 -17.95
C SER A 112 6.42 5.58 -17.53
N GLU A 113 6.79 4.37 -17.93
CA GLU A 113 6.08 3.15 -17.54
C GLU A 113 6.08 2.94 -16.02
N LEU A 114 7.19 3.26 -15.35
CA LEU A 114 7.27 3.20 -13.89
C LEU A 114 6.24 4.14 -13.24
N TYR A 115 6.12 5.38 -13.70
CA TYR A 115 5.10 6.30 -13.21
C TYR A 115 3.69 5.72 -13.41
N ARG A 116 3.40 5.18 -14.60
CA ARG A 116 2.09 4.56 -14.90
C ARG A 116 1.75 3.43 -13.92
N ILE A 117 2.73 2.58 -13.60
CA ILE A 117 2.57 1.47 -12.63
C ILE A 117 2.30 2.00 -11.21
N LEU A 118 3.07 2.99 -10.76
CA LEU A 118 2.89 3.59 -9.44
C LEU A 118 1.52 4.28 -9.34
N ASN A 119 1.18 5.09 -10.34
CA ASN A 119 -0.10 5.80 -10.40
C ASN A 119 -1.27 4.82 -10.40
N LEU A 120 -1.24 3.76 -11.21
CA LEU A 120 -2.29 2.74 -11.20
C LEU A 120 -2.42 2.04 -9.84
N HIS A 121 -1.32 1.84 -9.12
CA HIS A 121 -1.34 1.19 -7.82
C HIS A 121 -1.96 2.08 -6.73
N TYR A 122 -1.54 3.34 -6.63
CA TYR A 122 -1.96 4.26 -5.57
C TYR A 122 -3.22 5.05 -5.90
N ASN A 123 -3.47 5.31 -7.19
CA ASN A 123 -4.53 6.15 -7.71
C ASN A 123 -5.32 5.38 -8.80
N LYS A 124 -5.94 4.26 -8.41
CA LYS A 124 -6.58 3.30 -9.32
C LYS A 124 -7.62 3.94 -10.26
N SER A 125 -8.40 4.90 -9.75
CA SER A 125 -9.41 5.63 -10.51
C SER A 125 -8.83 6.72 -11.41
N ASN A 126 -7.55 7.05 -11.21
CA ASN A 126 -6.85 8.15 -11.89
C ASN A 126 -7.61 9.48 -11.80
N ASP A 127 -8.28 9.72 -10.66
CA ASP A 127 -9.13 10.87 -10.36
C ASP A 127 -8.49 11.83 -9.34
N TYR A 128 -7.17 11.65 -9.14
CA TYR A 128 -6.34 12.45 -8.27
C TYR A 128 -5.09 12.92 -9.00
N HIS A 129 -4.80 14.21 -8.92
CA HIS A 129 -3.62 14.79 -9.53
C HIS A 129 -2.39 14.49 -8.66
N VAL A 130 -1.54 13.59 -9.15
CA VAL A 130 -0.30 13.22 -8.44
C VAL A 130 0.58 14.46 -8.28
N PRO A 131 1.08 14.77 -7.08
CA PRO A 131 1.98 15.91 -6.85
C PRO A 131 3.33 15.73 -7.55
N ASP A 132 3.89 16.82 -8.09
CA ASP A 132 5.25 16.80 -8.68
C ASP A 132 6.30 16.34 -7.68
N ARG A 133 6.12 16.71 -6.40
CA ARG A 133 6.99 16.28 -5.32
C ARG A 133 7.10 14.75 -5.19
N PHE A 134 6.01 14.02 -5.46
CA PHE A 134 6.06 12.56 -5.45
C PHE A 134 6.92 12.03 -6.61
N VAL A 135 6.81 12.64 -7.79
CA VAL A 135 7.60 12.30 -8.98
C VAL A 135 9.08 12.55 -8.71
N GLU A 136 9.45 13.70 -8.15
CA GLU A 136 10.82 14.06 -7.76
C GLU A 136 11.44 13.05 -6.78
N ILE A 137 10.70 12.69 -5.73
CA ILE A 137 11.18 11.75 -4.70
C ILE A 137 11.31 10.34 -5.28
N SER A 138 10.40 9.95 -6.17
CA SER A 138 10.43 8.65 -6.82
C SER A 138 11.59 8.54 -7.81
N ASP A 139 11.88 9.62 -8.55
CA ASP A 139 13.08 9.73 -9.40
C ASP A 139 14.37 9.60 -8.59
N LEU A 140 14.46 10.31 -7.47
CA LEU A 140 15.61 10.20 -6.56
C LEU A 140 15.75 8.78 -6.02
N ALA A 141 14.66 8.15 -5.57
CA ALA A 141 14.70 6.76 -5.12
C ALA A 141 15.24 5.84 -6.22
N LEU A 142 14.74 5.95 -7.44
CA LEU A 142 15.20 5.15 -8.58
C LEU A 142 16.71 5.33 -8.83
N ARG A 143 17.22 6.56 -8.78
CA ARG A 143 18.65 6.87 -8.94
C ARG A 143 19.51 6.28 -7.82
N GLU A 144 19.06 6.34 -6.57
CA GLU A 144 19.77 5.75 -5.43
C GLU A 144 19.86 4.22 -5.56
N PHE A 145 18.75 3.57 -5.97
CA PHE A 145 18.74 2.12 -6.25
C PHE A 145 19.69 1.77 -7.40
N PHE A 146 19.62 2.49 -8.52
CA PHE A 146 20.48 2.28 -9.67
C PHE A 146 21.96 2.44 -9.32
N THR A 147 22.32 3.53 -8.64
CA THR A 147 23.71 3.80 -8.23
C THR A 147 24.25 2.71 -7.31
N ALA A 148 23.43 2.21 -6.38
CA ALA A 148 23.85 1.13 -5.49
C ALA A 148 24.08 -0.19 -6.24
N ILE A 149 23.15 -0.56 -7.14
CA ILE A 149 23.25 -1.80 -7.92
C ILE A 149 24.40 -1.72 -8.94
N GLN A 150 24.55 -0.60 -9.65
CA GLN A 150 25.63 -0.40 -10.62
C GLN A 150 27.01 -0.49 -9.96
N ALA A 151 27.14 -0.01 -8.71
CA ALA A 151 28.36 -0.11 -7.93
C ALA A 151 28.54 -1.47 -7.21
N GLY A 152 27.65 -2.44 -7.42
CA GLY A 152 27.69 -3.76 -6.78
C GLY A 152 27.44 -3.76 -5.26
N ARG A 153 26.94 -2.65 -4.70
CA ARG A 153 26.65 -2.53 -3.26
C ARG A 153 25.45 -3.34 -2.81
N ASP A 154 24.62 -3.81 -3.75
CA ASP A 154 23.42 -4.60 -3.47
C ASP A 154 23.70 -6.04 -3.02
N THR A 155 24.98 -6.43 -2.98
CA THR A 155 25.47 -7.67 -2.36
C THR A 155 25.45 -7.63 -0.83
N ASP A 156 25.50 -6.45 -0.20
CA ASP A 156 25.39 -6.28 1.25
C ASP A 156 23.93 -6.41 1.69
N PRO A 157 23.54 -7.31 2.62
CA PRO A 157 22.15 -7.45 3.09
C PRO A 157 21.48 -6.15 3.56
N CYS A 158 22.27 -5.15 4.00
CA CYS A 158 21.80 -3.87 4.52
C CYS A 158 21.81 -2.73 3.49
N TRP A 159 22.13 -2.99 2.22
CA TRP A 159 22.36 -1.95 1.20
C TRP A 159 21.24 -0.92 1.04
N LYS A 160 19.98 -1.36 1.19
CA LYS A 160 18.80 -0.48 1.06
C LYS A 160 18.60 0.46 2.25
N LYS A 161 19.27 0.23 3.38
CA LYS A 161 19.08 0.98 4.63
C LYS A 161 19.43 2.46 4.48
N SER A 162 20.46 2.80 3.70
CA SER A 162 20.81 4.19 3.39
C SER A 162 19.73 4.85 2.53
N ILE A 163 19.24 4.16 1.50
CA ILE A 163 18.18 4.64 0.61
C ILE A 163 16.90 4.92 1.40
N TYR A 164 16.48 3.98 2.25
CA TYR A 164 15.30 4.15 3.10
C TYR A 164 15.41 5.36 4.03
N LYS A 165 16.61 5.63 4.57
CA LYS A 165 16.86 6.82 5.40
C LYS A 165 16.74 8.11 4.60
N ILE A 166 17.17 8.14 3.34
CA ILE A 166 17.01 9.30 2.46
C ILE A 166 15.51 9.54 2.21
N ILE A 167 14.79 8.53 1.73
CA ILE A 167 13.37 8.69 1.35
C ILE A 167 12.47 9.02 2.56
N CYS A 168 12.78 8.45 3.73
CA CYS A 168 12.05 8.75 4.98
C CYS A 168 12.12 10.25 5.36
N LYS A 169 13.23 10.93 5.08
CA LYS A 169 13.40 12.36 5.38
C LYS A 169 12.69 13.28 4.39
N LEU A 170 12.18 12.75 3.29
CA LEU A 170 11.53 13.51 2.22
C LEU A 170 10.00 13.49 2.33
N ASP A 171 9.44 12.90 3.38
CA ASP A 171 8.00 12.95 3.63
C ASP A 171 7.56 14.41 3.76
N SER A 172 6.46 14.74 3.09
CA SER A 172 5.87 16.08 3.07
C SER A 172 4.57 16.09 3.87
N PRO A 173 4.14 17.26 4.39
CA PRO A 173 2.84 17.38 5.02
C PRO A 173 1.73 16.92 4.08
N VAL A 174 0.80 16.11 4.60
CA VAL A 174 -0.40 15.70 3.85
C VAL A 174 -1.35 16.91 3.78
N PRO A 175 -1.98 17.21 2.63
CA PRO A 175 -2.88 18.36 2.50
C PRO A 175 -4.07 18.29 3.46
N ASP A 176 -4.51 19.46 3.94
CA ASP A 176 -5.59 19.58 4.93
C ASP A 176 -6.94 19.02 4.44
N CYS A 177 -7.19 18.97 3.14
CA CYS A 177 -8.40 18.35 2.58
C CYS A 177 -8.51 16.85 2.92
N PHE A 178 -7.39 16.16 3.20
CA PHE A 178 -7.39 14.79 3.71
C PHE A 178 -7.87 14.69 5.16
N ARG A 179 -8.05 15.78 5.90
CA ARG A 179 -8.66 15.70 7.23
C ARG A 179 -10.16 15.48 7.15
N LEU A 180 -10.80 15.76 6.01
CA LEU A 180 -12.23 15.54 5.87
C LEU A 180 -12.58 14.05 5.80
N PRO A 181 -13.70 13.62 6.39
CA PRO A 181 -14.21 12.27 6.25
C PRO A 181 -14.65 12.01 4.80
N GLY A 182 -14.68 10.74 4.40
CA GLY A 182 -15.07 10.33 3.05
C GLY A 182 -13.92 10.06 2.08
N CYS A 183 -14.30 9.84 0.82
CA CYS A 183 -13.40 9.40 -0.25
C CYS A 183 -12.73 10.62 -0.90
N PRO A 184 -11.38 10.75 -0.89
CA PRO A 184 -10.74 11.88 -1.53
C PRO A 184 -10.92 11.80 -3.05
N THR A 185 -11.37 12.91 -3.61
CA THR A 185 -11.32 13.26 -5.03
C THR A 185 -10.55 14.57 -5.16
N ASP A 186 -10.00 14.86 -6.34
CA ASP A 186 -9.47 16.21 -6.58
C ASP A 186 -10.57 17.24 -6.32
N THR A 187 -10.37 18.05 -5.29
CA THR A 187 -11.24 19.18 -4.93
C THR A 187 -10.74 20.49 -5.54
N GLN A 188 -9.90 20.41 -6.57
CA GLN A 188 -9.43 21.57 -7.34
C GLN A 188 -10.04 21.56 -8.74
N SER A 189 -11.33 21.90 -8.79
CA SER A 189 -12.01 22.41 -9.99
C SER A 189 -13.22 23.21 -9.50
N THR A 190 -12.96 24.34 -8.86
CA THR A 190 -13.92 25.44 -8.69
C THR A 190 -13.16 26.66 -8.19
N GLY A 191 -13.03 27.67 -9.05
CA GLY A 191 -12.39 28.96 -8.76
C GLY A 191 -11.49 29.40 -9.88
#